data_AF-A0A4R9A2X7-F1
#
_entry.id   AF-A0A4R9A2X7-F1
#
_cell.length_a   1.000
_cell.length_b   1.000
_cell.length_c   1.000
_cell.angle_alpha   90.00
_cell.angle_beta   90.00
_cell.angle_gamma   90.00
#
_symmetry.space_group_name_H-M   'P 1'
#
loop_
_entity.id
_entity.type
_entity.pdbx_description
1 polymer ?
#
loop_
_entity_poly.entity_id
_entity_poly.type
_entity_poly.pdbx_seq_one_letter_code
_entity_poly.pdbx_strand_id
1 'polypeptide(L)'
;MRAHDDPTPLVPRTPLNDRLGWLGLRSGQILLVIVLASAVIYGLVQLKLVVIPVLIAIILASALSPVINGLRKRGVAAILATWITLLGGIAVFGGIITLIVFAVRDQWNELFSSASEGIDKLQQFLIDGPIQVDEQQITDARNSVVDFLTSSQFGSGALAGASAVFELITGSVLLVVILFFFLKDGGQIWNFFLSPFKGERLARGRRIGHTSLRVLGGYVRGTAIVAAVDATAIGIGLAILQVPLALPLAVIVFLGAFIPLIGATAAGVLAALVALVASGPVVALIVLIIVVAVNQLEGNFLQPVVMAQSLKLHPLVILVGLTAGTILGGIVGAVLSVPIAAVAWAIAKAWNTPDAPRAILPKRLVRKR
;
A
#
# COMPACT_ATOMS: atom_id res chain seq x y z
N MET A 1 -33.83 63.60 -45.10
CA MET A 1 -34.05 62.37 -45.91
C MET A 1 -32.69 61.98 -46.49
N ARG A 2 -32.05 60.85 -46.21
CA ARG A 2 -32.50 59.51 -45.78
C ARG A 2 -31.49 58.92 -44.78
N ALA A 3 -32.01 58.15 -43.83
CA ALA A 3 -31.24 57.28 -42.95
C ALA A 3 -30.55 56.17 -43.77
N HIS A 4 -29.27 55.93 -43.50
CA HIS A 4 -28.55 54.74 -43.95
C HIS A 4 -28.51 53.76 -42.78
N ASP A 5 -29.51 52.88 -42.72
CA ASP A 5 -29.48 51.71 -41.86
C ASP A 5 -28.60 50.65 -42.53
N ASP A 6 -27.37 50.48 -42.04
CA ASP A 6 -26.57 49.29 -42.36
C ASP A 6 -27.06 48.12 -41.49
N PRO A 7 -27.48 46.98 -42.07
CA PRO A 7 -27.87 45.81 -41.29
C PRO A 7 -26.61 45.18 -40.67
N THR A 8 -26.49 45.25 -39.34
CA THR A 8 -25.51 44.45 -38.61
C THR A 8 -25.74 42.95 -38.93
N PRO A 9 -24.72 42.19 -39.37
CA PRO A 9 -24.90 40.79 -39.67
C PRO A 9 -25.22 40.03 -38.38
N LEU A 10 -26.44 39.51 -38.28
CA LEU A 10 -26.86 38.61 -37.20
C LEU A 10 -26.03 37.32 -37.33
N VAL A 11 -24.97 37.21 -36.52
CA VAL A 11 -24.22 35.97 -36.37
C VAL A 11 -25.21 34.88 -35.94
N PRO A 12 -25.36 33.76 -36.68
CA PRO A 12 -26.28 32.71 -36.30
C PRO A 12 -25.88 32.16 -34.94
N ARG A 13 -26.74 32.31 -33.93
CA ARG A 13 -26.55 31.64 -32.64
C ARG A 13 -26.83 30.15 -32.81
N THR A 14 -25.80 29.40 -33.19
CA THR A 14 -25.84 27.94 -33.03
C THR A 14 -25.90 27.61 -31.53
N PRO A 15 -26.66 26.60 -31.09
CA PRO A 15 -26.77 26.22 -29.67
C PRO A 15 -25.42 25.86 -29.00
N LEU A 16 -24.37 25.68 -29.81
CA LEU A 16 -22.99 25.45 -29.39
C LEU A 16 -22.22 26.72 -28.97
N ASN A 17 -22.74 27.92 -29.26
CA ASN A 17 -22.08 29.20 -28.95
C ASN A 17 -22.70 29.93 -27.73
N ASP A 18 -23.77 29.38 -27.16
CA ASP A 18 -24.34 29.84 -25.89
C ASP A 18 -23.58 29.23 -24.71
N ARG A 19 -23.44 30.00 -23.61
CA ARG A 19 -22.78 29.54 -22.36
C ARG A 19 -23.37 28.22 -21.84
N LEU A 20 -24.65 27.95 -22.12
CA LEU A 20 -25.36 26.71 -21.80
C LEU A 20 -24.89 25.50 -22.64
N GLY A 21 -24.58 25.69 -23.93
CA GLY A 21 -24.07 24.62 -24.81
C GLY A 21 -22.66 24.18 -24.45
N TRP A 22 -21.80 25.12 -24.03
CA TRP A 22 -20.46 24.81 -23.54
C TRP A 22 -20.49 24.09 -22.18
N LEU A 23 -21.41 24.48 -21.28
CA LEU A 23 -21.67 23.76 -20.03
C LEU A 23 -22.22 22.35 -20.29
N GLY A 24 -23.12 22.19 -21.26
CA GLY A 24 -23.68 20.89 -21.67
C GLY A 24 -22.64 19.95 -22.30
N LEU A 25 -21.73 20.48 -23.12
CA LEU A 25 -20.66 19.67 -23.71
C LEU A 25 -19.64 19.23 -22.64
N ARG A 26 -19.30 20.12 -21.69
CA ARG A 26 -18.41 19.79 -20.57
C ARG A 26 -19.03 18.80 -19.59
N SER A 27 -20.31 18.98 -19.24
CA SER A 27 -21.01 18.01 -18.38
C SER A 27 -21.13 16.65 -19.08
N GLY A 28 -21.41 16.62 -20.38
CA GLY A 28 -21.40 15.40 -21.19
C GLY A 28 -20.04 14.70 -21.24
N GLN A 29 -18.95 15.46 -21.43
CA GLN A 29 -17.58 14.93 -21.38
C GLN A 29 -17.22 14.39 -19.99
N ILE A 30 -17.60 15.08 -18.92
CA ILE A 30 -17.38 14.63 -17.54
C ILE A 30 -18.17 13.34 -17.27
N LEU A 31 -19.45 13.29 -17.64
CA LEU A 31 -20.27 12.08 -17.51
C LEU A 31 -19.69 10.91 -18.30
N LEU A 32 -19.22 11.13 -19.53
CA LEU A 32 -18.56 10.11 -20.33
C LEU A 32 -17.29 9.59 -19.65
N VAL A 33 -16.45 10.47 -19.13
CA VAL A 33 -15.23 10.09 -18.38
C VAL A 33 -15.59 9.30 -17.13
N ILE A 34 -16.62 9.71 -16.38
CA ILE A 34 -17.10 9.00 -15.20
C ILE A 34 -17.59 7.60 -15.59
N VAL A 35 -18.44 7.48 -16.61
CA VAL A 35 -18.95 6.18 -17.09
C VAL A 35 -17.83 5.27 -17.55
N LEU A 36 -16.86 5.78 -18.32
CA LEU A 36 -15.70 5.01 -18.75
C LEU A 36 -14.83 4.58 -17.58
N ALA A 37 -14.57 5.47 -16.61
CA ALA A 37 -13.82 5.15 -15.41
C ALA A 37 -14.55 4.08 -14.58
N SER A 38 -15.86 4.22 -14.38
CA SER A 38 -16.69 3.24 -13.67
C SER A 38 -16.70 1.89 -14.37
N ALA A 39 -16.80 1.86 -15.70
CA ALA A 39 -16.76 0.61 -16.48
C ALA A 39 -15.39 -0.09 -16.38
N VAL A 40 -14.29 0.67 -16.44
CA VAL A 40 -12.94 0.13 -16.24
C VAL A 40 -12.77 -0.41 -14.82
N ILE A 41 -13.19 0.35 -13.80
CA ILE A 41 -13.14 -0.09 -12.40
C ILE A 41 -13.97 -1.37 -12.22
N TYR A 42 -15.18 -1.41 -12.76
CA TYR A 42 -16.04 -2.60 -12.70
C TYR A 42 -15.37 -3.81 -13.36
N GLY A 43 -14.78 -3.64 -14.54
CA GLY A 43 -14.01 -4.69 -15.21
C GLY A 43 -12.80 -5.16 -14.39
N LEU A 44 -12.04 -4.25 -13.78
CA LEU A 44 -10.91 -4.58 -12.92
C LEU A 44 -11.33 -5.36 -11.67
N VAL A 45 -12.49 -5.02 -11.09
CA VAL A 45 -13.05 -5.72 -9.92
C VAL A 45 -13.56 -7.12 -10.27
N GLN A 46 -14.00 -7.36 -11.51
CA GLN A 46 -14.36 -8.71 -11.96
C GLN A 46 -13.13 -9.58 -12.23
N LEU A 47 -11.98 -8.97 -12.54
CA LEU A 47 -10.73 -9.66 -12.88
C LEU A 47 -9.73 -9.71 -11.71
N LYS A 48 -10.20 -9.81 -10.46
CA LYS A 48 -9.34 -9.80 -9.25
C LYS A 48 -8.18 -10.81 -9.33
N LEU A 49 -8.45 -12.01 -9.85
CA LEU A 49 -7.46 -13.08 -10.04
C LEU A 49 -6.29 -12.70 -10.95
N VAL A 50 -6.44 -11.66 -11.80
CA VAL A 50 -5.38 -11.15 -12.67
C VAL A 50 -4.85 -9.82 -12.15
N VAL A 51 -5.74 -8.90 -11.77
CA VAL A 51 -5.38 -7.54 -11.38
C VAL A 51 -4.50 -7.53 -10.13
N ILE A 52 -4.84 -8.32 -9.10
CA ILE A 52 -4.07 -8.37 -7.85
C ILE A 52 -2.64 -8.88 -8.11
N PRO A 53 -2.43 -10.05 -8.76
CA PRO A 53 -1.09 -10.49 -9.14
C PRO A 53 -0.31 -9.50 -9.98
N VAL A 54 -0.94 -8.83 -10.96
CA VAL A 54 -0.28 -7.80 -11.78
C VAL A 54 0.20 -6.63 -10.93
N LEU A 55 -0.65 -6.14 -10.01
CA LEU A 55 -0.31 -5.03 -9.11
C LEU A 55 0.82 -5.41 -8.15
N ILE A 56 0.77 -6.60 -7.55
CA ILE A 56 1.85 -7.07 -6.68
C ILE A 56 3.14 -7.26 -7.49
N ALA A 57 3.06 -7.84 -8.69
CA ALA A 57 4.21 -8.07 -9.54
C ALA A 57 4.88 -6.76 -9.98
N ILE A 58 4.13 -5.71 -10.36
CA ILE A 58 4.74 -4.42 -10.72
C ILE A 58 5.38 -3.74 -9.50
N ILE A 59 4.78 -3.89 -8.32
CA ILE A 59 5.31 -3.37 -7.05
C ILE A 59 6.62 -4.07 -6.69
N LEU A 60 6.64 -5.41 -6.73
CA LEU A 60 7.84 -6.22 -6.46
C LEU A 60 8.91 -5.99 -7.52
N ALA A 61 8.57 -5.93 -8.80
CA ALA A 61 9.51 -5.60 -9.87
C ALA A 61 10.14 -4.21 -9.65
N SER A 62 9.35 -3.24 -9.19
CA SER A 62 9.82 -1.90 -8.83
C SER A 62 10.77 -1.92 -7.63
N ALA A 63 10.47 -2.74 -6.61
CA ALA A 63 11.31 -2.90 -5.43
C ALA A 63 12.64 -3.59 -5.74
N LEU A 64 12.62 -4.60 -6.62
CA LEU A 64 13.77 -5.39 -7.06
C LEU A 64 14.58 -4.73 -8.18
N SER A 65 14.09 -3.62 -8.74
CA SER A 65 14.77 -2.78 -9.75
C SER A 65 16.25 -2.51 -9.46
N PRO A 66 16.68 -2.14 -8.24
CA PRO A 66 18.09 -1.89 -7.96
C PRO A 66 18.97 -3.14 -8.12
N VAL A 67 18.45 -4.31 -7.72
CA VAL A 67 19.15 -5.59 -7.80
C VAL A 67 19.38 -5.97 -9.26
N ILE A 68 18.30 -5.99 -10.06
CA ILE A 68 18.40 -6.35 -11.48
C ILE A 68 19.23 -5.34 -12.27
N ASN A 69 19.10 -4.04 -11.99
CA ASN A 69 19.92 -3.02 -12.63
C ASN A 69 21.39 -3.12 -12.22
N GLY A 70 21.68 -3.48 -10.96
CA GLY A 70 23.03 -3.74 -10.48
C GLY A 70 23.68 -4.93 -11.19
N LEU A 71 22.95 -6.03 -11.36
CA LEU A 71 23.43 -7.21 -12.11
C LEU A 71 23.68 -6.87 -13.58
N ARG A 72 22.74 -6.17 -14.24
CA ARG A 72 22.91 -5.75 -15.64
C ARG A 72 24.10 -4.79 -15.83
N LYS A 73 24.32 -3.86 -14.89
CA LYS A 73 25.50 -2.97 -14.89
C LYS A 73 26.82 -3.73 -14.76
N ARG A 74 26.82 -4.90 -14.11
CA ARG A 74 27.98 -5.80 -14.01
C ARG A 74 28.17 -6.71 -15.24
N GLY A 75 27.37 -6.51 -16.30
CA GLY A 75 27.48 -7.27 -17.55
C GLY A 75 26.69 -8.58 -17.57
N VAL A 76 25.89 -8.89 -16.54
CA VAL A 76 25.05 -10.09 -16.54
C VAL A 76 23.95 -9.97 -17.60
N ALA A 77 23.82 -10.98 -18.46
CA ALA A 77 22.80 -11.02 -19.50
C ALA A 77 21.38 -10.86 -18.92
N ALA A 78 20.49 -10.17 -19.63
CA ALA A 78 19.18 -9.78 -19.12
C ALA A 78 18.35 -10.96 -18.57
N ILE A 79 18.42 -12.13 -19.24
CA ILE A 79 17.71 -13.34 -18.82
C ILE A 79 18.28 -13.93 -17.52
N LEU A 80 19.60 -13.98 -17.37
CA LEU A 80 20.27 -14.47 -16.17
C LEU A 80 20.03 -13.53 -15.00
N ALA A 81 20.15 -12.21 -15.21
CA ALA A 81 19.85 -11.22 -14.20
C ALA A 81 18.41 -11.35 -13.68
N THR A 82 17.47 -11.68 -14.58
CA THR A 82 16.06 -11.93 -14.22
C THR A 82 15.92 -13.18 -13.35
N TRP A 83 16.47 -14.32 -13.77
CA TRP A 83 16.41 -15.56 -12.99
C TRP A 83 17.07 -15.43 -11.61
N ILE A 84 18.26 -14.82 -11.54
CA ILE A 84 18.96 -14.59 -10.28
C ILE A 84 18.12 -13.71 -9.36
N THR A 85 17.53 -12.62 -9.88
CA THR A 85 16.69 -11.72 -9.09
C THR A 85 15.40 -12.40 -8.64
N LEU A 86 14.77 -13.19 -9.52
CA LEU A 86 13.52 -13.90 -9.22
C LEU A 86 13.75 -14.99 -8.18
N LEU A 87 14.70 -15.90 -8.41
CA LEU A 87 15.02 -17.00 -7.49
C LEU A 87 15.59 -16.47 -6.18
N GLY A 88 16.46 -15.46 -6.23
CA GLY A 88 16.96 -14.79 -5.03
C GLY A 88 15.85 -14.11 -4.24
N GLY A 89 14.91 -13.45 -4.92
CA GLY A 89 13.71 -12.89 -4.30
C GLY A 89 12.85 -13.96 -3.63
N ILE A 90 12.54 -15.05 -4.33
CA ILE A 90 11.78 -16.19 -3.77
C ILE A 90 12.51 -16.79 -2.57
N ALA A 91 13.83 -16.98 -2.64
CA ALA A 91 14.62 -17.52 -1.54
C ALA A 91 14.61 -16.60 -0.32
N VAL A 92 14.76 -15.29 -0.50
CA VAL A 92 14.73 -14.31 0.60
C VAL A 92 13.32 -14.21 1.21
N PHE A 93 12.29 -14.02 0.40
CA PHE A 93 10.91 -13.93 0.89
C PHE A 93 10.45 -15.25 1.53
N GLY A 94 10.72 -16.39 0.88
CA GLY A 94 10.40 -17.71 1.42
C GLY A 94 11.18 -18.00 2.70
N GLY A 95 12.45 -17.59 2.79
CA GLY A 95 13.25 -17.67 4.01
C GLY A 95 12.65 -16.85 5.15
N ILE A 96 12.27 -15.58 4.90
CA ILE A 96 11.60 -14.71 5.87
C ILE A 96 10.29 -15.36 6.35
N ILE A 97 9.44 -15.81 5.43
CA ILE A 97 8.17 -16.47 5.78
C ILE A 97 8.43 -17.72 6.62
N THR A 98 9.44 -18.52 6.28
CA THR A 98 9.80 -19.73 7.02
C THR A 98 10.26 -19.39 8.45
N LEU A 99 11.11 -18.37 8.61
CA LEU A 99 11.54 -17.88 9.92
C LEU A 99 10.35 -17.39 10.76
N ILE A 100 9.44 -16.65 10.15
CA ILE A 100 8.22 -16.15 10.78
C ILE A 100 7.33 -17.31 11.24
N VAL A 101 7.09 -18.30 10.37
CA VAL A 101 6.28 -19.46 10.69
C VAL A 101 6.89 -20.22 11.85
N PHE A 102 8.19 -20.47 11.86
CA PHE A 102 8.84 -21.14 13.00
C PHE A 102 8.81 -20.32 14.28
N ALA A 103 9.02 -19.01 14.19
CA ALA A 103 8.98 -18.12 15.35
C ALA A 103 7.60 -18.08 16.02
N VAL A 104 6.51 -18.22 15.25
CA VAL A 104 5.14 -18.10 15.75
C VAL A 104 4.51 -19.47 16.03
N ARG A 105 4.77 -20.49 15.21
CA ARG A 105 4.09 -21.80 15.28
C ARG A 105 4.17 -22.44 16.67
N ASP A 106 5.36 -22.49 17.24
CA ASP A 106 5.59 -23.22 18.50
C ASP A 106 5.04 -22.44 19.71
N GLN A 107 4.83 -21.14 19.55
CA GLN A 107 4.38 -20.23 20.60
C GLN A 107 2.94 -19.72 20.37
N TRP A 108 2.25 -20.22 19.33
CA TRP A 108 0.93 -19.75 18.92
C TRP A 108 -0.12 -19.92 20.02
N ASN A 109 -0.14 -21.09 20.67
CA ASN A 109 -1.11 -21.39 21.72
C ASN A 109 -0.89 -20.49 22.95
N GLU A 110 0.37 -20.27 23.34
CA GLU A 110 0.74 -19.41 24.46
C GLU A 110 0.44 -17.94 24.16
N LEU A 111 0.70 -17.49 22.93
CA LEU A 111 0.36 -16.15 22.47
C LEU A 111 -1.15 -15.91 22.53
N PHE A 112 -1.95 -16.86 22.03
CA PHE A 112 -3.40 -16.77 22.05
C PHE A 112 -3.95 -16.78 23.48
N SER A 113 -3.48 -17.69 24.34
CA SER A 113 -3.94 -17.75 25.73
C SER A 113 -3.57 -16.49 26.51
N SER A 114 -2.35 -15.98 26.32
CA SER A 114 -1.87 -14.75 26.97
C SER A 114 -2.61 -13.51 26.48
N ALA A 115 -2.93 -13.43 25.19
CA ALA A 115 -3.75 -12.34 24.66
C ALA A 115 -5.17 -12.36 25.26
N SER A 116 -5.80 -13.55 25.34
CA SER A 116 -7.13 -13.71 25.93
C SER A 116 -7.15 -13.38 27.43
N GLU A 117 -6.22 -13.95 28.20
CA GLU A 117 -6.11 -13.67 29.64
C GLU A 117 -5.76 -12.20 29.91
N GLY A 118 -5.01 -11.56 28.99
CA GLY A 118 -4.68 -10.15 29.08
C GLY A 118 -5.91 -9.26 28.96
N ILE A 119 -6.86 -9.64 28.10
CA ILE A 119 -8.16 -8.95 28.00
C ILE A 119 -8.93 -9.11 29.32
N ASP A 120 -8.99 -10.32 29.87
CA ASP A 120 -9.68 -10.59 31.14
C ASP A 120 -9.06 -9.80 32.31
N LYS A 121 -7.73 -9.74 32.40
CA LYS A 121 -7.01 -8.93 33.40
C LYS A 121 -7.20 -7.43 33.21
N LEU A 122 -7.21 -6.96 31.96
CA LEU A 122 -7.47 -5.55 31.66
C LEU A 122 -8.90 -5.17 32.07
N GLN A 123 -9.87 -6.05 31.81
CA GLN A 123 -11.24 -5.89 32.25
C GLN A 123 -11.33 -5.84 33.79
N GLN A 124 -10.73 -6.78 34.50
CA GLN A 124 -10.71 -6.77 35.97
C GLN A 124 -10.07 -5.49 36.52
N PHE A 125 -8.96 -5.04 35.93
CA PHE A 125 -8.31 -3.78 36.31
C PHE A 125 -9.21 -2.55 36.07
N LEU A 126 -10.07 -2.58 35.05
CA LEU A 126 -11.04 -1.52 34.80
C LEU A 126 -12.24 -1.59 35.73
N ILE A 127 -12.70 -2.78 36.14
CA ILE A 127 -13.84 -2.96 37.05
C ILE A 127 -13.43 -2.64 38.49
N ASP A 128 -12.34 -3.24 38.97
CA ASP A 128 -11.84 -3.09 40.35
C ASP A 128 -11.01 -1.80 40.53
N GLY A 129 -10.66 -1.14 39.42
CA GLY A 129 -9.93 0.11 39.39
C GLY A 129 -10.80 1.34 39.72
N PRO A 130 -10.20 2.54 39.82
CA PRO A 130 -10.90 3.77 40.18
C PRO A 130 -11.92 4.27 39.13
N ILE A 131 -12.06 3.58 37.99
CA ILE A 131 -12.95 3.96 36.88
C ILE A 131 -14.10 2.94 36.86
N GLN A 132 -15.24 3.25 37.48
CA GLN A 132 -16.37 2.32 37.53
C GLN A 132 -16.99 2.10 36.15
N VAL A 133 -16.59 1.05 35.45
CA VAL A 133 -17.20 0.60 34.19
C VAL A 133 -18.21 -0.49 34.48
N ASP A 134 -19.39 -0.40 33.85
CA ASP A 134 -20.53 -1.30 34.10
C ASP A 134 -20.24 -2.74 33.64
N GLU A 135 -20.33 -3.69 34.56
CA GLU A 135 -19.96 -5.10 34.41
C GLU A 135 -20.81 -5.83 33.35
N GLN A 136 -22.05 -5.36 33.14
CA GLN A 136 -22.97 -5.91 32.15
C GLN A 136 -22.50 -5.65 30.72
N GLN A 137 -22.00 -4.45 30.42
CA GLN A 137 -21.54 -4.10 29.06
C GLN A 137 -20.35 -4.94 28.62
N ILE A 138 -19.49 -5.35 29.55
CA ILE A 138 -18.29 -6.13 29.24
C ILE A 138 -18.64 -7.62 29.08
N THR A 139 -19.55 -8.14 29.90
CA THR A 139 -20.06 -9.52 29.76
C THR A 139 -20.80 -9.70 28.44
N ASP A 140 -21.60 -8.72 28.02
CA ASP A 140 -22.31 -8.73 26.73
C ASP A 140 -21.36 -8.65 25.53
N ALA A 141 -20.29 -7.87 25.64
CA ALA A 141 -19.22 -7.82 24.63
C ALA A 141 -18.50 -9.17 24.49
N ARG A 142 -18.20 -9.84 25.61
CA ARG A 142 -17.57 -11.17 25.62
C ARG A 142 -18.47 -12.24 25.01
N ASN A 143 -19.76 -12.26 25.39
CA ASN A 143 -20.73 -13.21 24.83
C ASN A 143 -20.92 -12.99 23.32
N SER A 144 -20.93 -11.74 22.86
CA SER A 144 -21.01 -11.41 21.43
C SER A 144 -19.82 -11.96 20.63
N VAL A 145 -18.61 -11.97 21.21
CA VAL A 145 -17.42 -12.56 20.57
C VAL A 145 -17.55 -14.08 20.50
N VAL A 146 -17.97 -14.73 21.59
CA VAL A 146 -18.15 -16.20 21.63
C VAL A 146 -19.26 -16.66 20.69
N ASP A 147 -20.38 -15.95 20.63
CA ASP A 147 -21.49 -16.22 19.72
C ASP A 147 -21.06 -16.03 18.25
N PHE A 148 -20.28 -14.99 17.96
CA PHE A 148 -19.71 -14.81 16.62
C PHE A 148 -18.80 -15.98 16.24
N LEU A 149 -17.90 -16.41 17.12
CA LEU A 149 -16.95 -17.50 16.85
C LEU A 149 -17.62 -18.87 16.69
N THR A 150 -18.75 -19.10 17.37
CA THR A 150 -19.52 -20.35 17.28
C THR A 150 -20.60 -20.33 16.19
N SER A 151 -20.85 -19.17 15.58
CA SER A 151 -21.86 -19.01 14.53
C SER A 151 -21.52 -19.77 13.24
N SER A 152 -22.57 -20.14 12.50
CA SER A 152 -22.45 -20.66 11.13
C SER A 152 -21.79 -19.66 10.17
N GLN A 153 -21.86 -18.36 10.49
CA GLN A 153 -21.18 -17.28 9.77
C GLN A 153 -19.65 -17.46 9.86
N PHE A 154 -19.10 -17.77 11.03
CA PHE A 154 -17.68 -18.06 11.22
C PHE A 154 -17.27 -19.36 10.51
N GLY A 155 -18.09 -20.42 10.59
CA GLY A 155 -17.88 -21.66 9.84
C GLY A 155 -17.84 -21.46 8.31
N SER A 156 -18.73 -20.61 7.78
CA SER A 156 -18.69 -20.20 6.36
C SER A 156 -17.47 -19.33 6.03
N GLY A 157 -16.99 -18.53 7.00
CA GLY A 157 -15.74 -17.79 6.92
C GLY A 157 -14.49 -18.67 6.85
N ALA A 158 -14.47 -19.80 7.56
CA ALA A 158 -13.38 -20.78 7.48
C ALA A 158 -13.30 -21.45 6.08
N LEU A 159 -14.45 -21.81 5.51
CA LEU A 159 -14.55 -22.28 4.12
C LEU A 159 -14.13 -21.21 3.10
N ALA A 160 -14.56 -19.96 3.31
CA ALA A 160 -14.11 -18.82 2.49
C ALA A 160 -12.60 -18.59 2.61
N GLY A 161 -12.02 -18.80 3.80
CA GLY A 161 -10.58 -18.77 4.04
C GLY A 161 -9.84 -19.86 3.26
N ALA A 162 -10.37 -21.08 3.22
CA ALA A 162 -9.79 -22.16 2.42
C ALA A 162 -9.81 -21.85 0.92
N SER A 163 -10.91 -21.30 0.38
CA SER A 163 -10.94 -20.84 -1.02
C SER A 163 -9.95 -19.70 -1.29
N ALA A 164 -9.76 -18.77 -0.34
CA ALA A 164 -8.78 -17.69 -0.47
C ALA A 164 -7.34 -18.21 -0.54
N VAL A 165 -7.01 -19.28 0.19
CA VAL A 165 -5.69 -19.94 0.08
C VAL A 165 -5.50 -20.56 -1.30
N PHE A 166 -6.51 -21.23 -1.85
CA PHE A 166 -6.46 -21.78 -3.21
C PHE A 166 -6.32 -20.69 -4.28
N GLU A 167 -7.04 -19.58 -4.14
CA GLU A 167 -6.91 -18.40 -5.01
C GLU A 167 -5.53 -17.76 -4.89
N LEU A 168 -4.95 -17.70 -3.69
CA LEU A 168 -3.59 -17.23 -3.46
C LEU A 168 -2.56 -18.12 -4.16
N ILE A 169 -2.67 -19.44 -4.04
CA ILE A 169 -1.77 -20.38 -4.70
C ILE A 169 -1.88 -20.22 -6.23
N THR A 170 -3.11 -20.22 -6.76
CA THR A 170 -3.35 -20.08 -8.21
C THR A 170 -2.84 -18.73 -8.71
N GLY A 171 -3.12 -17.65 -7.97
CA GLY A 171 -2.63 -16.31 -8.25
C GLY A 171 -1.12 -16.16 -8.10
N SER A 172 -0.47 -16.97 -7.25
CA SER A 172 0.97 -16.94 -7.05
C SER A 172 1.74 -17.41 -8.29
N VAL A 173 1.23 -18.42 -8.99
CA VAL A 173 1.83 -18.91 -10.25
C VAL A 173 1.78 -17.79 -11.29
N LEU A 174 0.62 -17.15 -11.45
CA LEU A 174 0.44 -16.01 -12.34
C LEU A 174 1.37 -14.86 -11.93
N LEU A 175 1.46 -14.54 -10.65
CA LEU A 175 2.32 -13.50 -10.09
C LEU A 175 3.78 -13.75 -10.44
N VAL A 176 4.30 -14.96 -10.26
CA VAL A 176 5.70 -15.31 -10.57
C VAL A 176 5.97 -15.14 -12.07
N VAL A 177 5.05 -15.60 -12.91
CA VAL A 177 5.17 -15.44 -14.37
C VAL A 177 5.16 -13.96 -14.77
N ILE A 178 4.21 -13.17 -14.26
CA ILE A 178 4.12 -11.74 -14.56
C ILE A 178 5.35 -11.00 -14.04
N LEU A 179 5.80 -11.31 -12.82
CA LEU A 179 6.99 -10.73 -12.21
C LEU A 179 8.23 -11.01 -13.07
N PHE A 180 8.37 -12.23 -13.59
CA PHE A 180 9.44 -12.58 -14.52
C PHE A 180 9.43 -11.67 -15.75
N PHE A 181 8.28 -11.49 -16.41
CA PHE A 181 8.17 -10.61 -17.58
C PHE A 181 8.42 -9.14 -17.24
N PHE A 182 7.96 -8.64 -16.10
CA PHE A 182 8.24 -7.26 -15.68
C PHE A 182 9.71 -7.03 -15.36
N LEU A 183 10.38 -7.99 -14.71
CA LEU A 183 11.82 -7.92 -14.45
C LEU A 183 12.62 -7.99 -15.75
N LYS A 184 12.27 -8.92 -16.66
CA LYS A 184 12.97 -9.09 -17.92
C LYS A 184 12.75 -7.91 -18.87
N ASP A 185 11.49 -7.63 -19.18
CA ASP A 185 11.06 -6.83 -20.34
C ASP A 185 10.28 -5.56 -19.93
N GLY A 186 10.28 -5.15 -18.65
CA GLY A 186 9.46 -4.04 -18.16
C GLY A 186 9.61 -2.72 -18.96
N GLY A 187 10.82 -2.40 -19.43
CA GLY A 187 11.06 -1.24 -20.29
C GLY A 187 10.43 -1.39 -21.69
N GLN A 188 10.46 -2.59 -22.26
CA GLN A 188 9.83 -2.89 -23.55
C GLN A 188 8.31 -2.87 -23.43
N ILE A 189 7.76 -3.45 -22.37
CA ILE A 189 6.32 -3.43 -22.05
C ILE A 189 5.84 -1.97 -21.94
N TRP A 190 6.56 -1.13 -21.19
CA TRP A 190 6.20 0.29 -21.07
C TRP A 190 6.29 1.04 -22.40
N ASN A 191 7.34 0.80 -23.19
CA ASN A 191 7.47 1.42 -24.51
C ASN A 191 6.37 0.97 -25.49
N PHE A 192 5.89 -0.26 -25.38
CA PHE A 192 4.76 -0.77 -26.16
C PHE A 192 3.48 0.03 -25.86
N PHE A 193 3.14 0.23 -24.58
CA PHE A 193 2.00 1.08 -24.18
C PHE A 193 2.17 2.53 -24.62
N LEU A 194 3.42 3.01 -24.72
CA LEU A 194 3.71 4.37 -25.18
C LEU A 194 3.78 4.53 -26.71
N SER A 195 3.75 3.44 -27.47
CA SER A 195 3.89 3.47 -28.94
C SER A 195 2.89 4.37 -29.68
N PRO A 196 1.64 4.58 -29.22
CA PRO A 196 0.71 5.48 -29.90
C PRO A 196 1.03 6.98 -29.72
N PHE A 197 1.85 7.34 -28.73
CA PHE A 197 2.12 8.74 -28.37
C PHE A 197 3.36 9.29 -29.06
N LYS A 198 3.34 10.58 -29.43
CA LYS A 198 4.46 11.30 -30.05
C LYS A 198 4.73 12.62 -29.33
N GLY A 199 5.94 13.17 -29.53
CA GLY A 199 6.35 14.48 -29.03
C GLY A 199 6.29 14.59 -27.50
N GLU A 200 5.70 15.66 -26.99
CA GLU A 200 5.61 15.96 -25.55
C GLU A 200 4.81 14.91 -24.78
N ARG A 201 3.78 14.29 -25.39
CA ARG A 201 2.99 13.23 -24.76
C ARG A 201 3.83 11.99 -24.47
N LEU A 202 4.73 11.61 -25.38
CA LEU A 202 5.65 10.49 -25.20
C LEU A 202 6.68 10.79 -24.08
N ALA A 203 7.25 11.99 -24.08
CA ALA A 203 8.19 12.41 -23.04
C ALA A 203 7.54 12.40 -21.65
N ARG A 204 6.29 12.88 -21.56
CA ARG A 204 5.49 12.86 -20.33
C ARG A 204 5.18 11.44 -19.88
N GLY A 205 4.76 10.56 -20.79
CA GLY A 205 4.53 9.15 -20.50
C GLY A 205 5.78 8.43 -19.96
N ARG A 206 6.95 8.65 -20.56
CA ARG A 206 8.22 8.10 -20.04
C ARG A 206 8.54 8.61 -18.64
N ARG A 207 8.37 9.91 -18.39
CA ARG A 207 8.58 10.52 -17.07
C ARG A 207 7.64 9.90 -16.02
N ILE A 208 6.36 9.74 -16.35
CA ILE A 208 5.36 9.11 -15.49
C ILE A 208 5.75 7.68 -15.13
N GLY A 209 6.16 6.87 -16.11
CA GLY A 209 6.59 5.50 -15.87
C GLY A 209 7.77 5.42 -14.90
N HIS A 210 8.83 6.20 -15.15
CA HIS A 210 10.00 6.24 -14.27
C HIS A 210 9.67 6.72 -12.85
N THR A 211 8.83 7.75 -12.72
CA THR A 211 8.40 8.24 -11.41
C THR A 211 7.58 7.18 -10.67
N SER A 212 6.65 6.51 -11.36
CA SER A 212 5.79 5.48 -10.76
C SER A 212 6.61 4.31 -10.23
N LEU A 213 7.55 3.79 -11.03
CA LEU A 213 8.46 2.72 -10.60
C LEU A 213 9.33 3.14 -9.41
N ARG A 214 9.80 4.40 -9.39
CA ARG A 214 10.58 4.92 -8.26
C ARG A 214 9.75 4.99 -6.99
N VAL A 215 8.51 5.48 -7.07
CA VAL A 215 7.59 5.60 -5.92
C VAL A 215 7.21 4.22 -5.39
N LEU A 216 6.80 3.29 -6.26
CA LEU A 216 6.45 1.92 -5.84
C LEU A 216 7.63 1.21 -5.19
N GLY A 217 8.79 1.22 -5.85
CA GLY A 217 9.97 0.56 -5.32
C GLY A 217 10.48 1.23 -4.04
N GLY A 218 10.43 2.56 -3.97
CA GLY A 218 10.78 3.33 -2.78
C GLY A 218 9.86 3.04 -1.59
N TYR A 219 8.54 2.92 -1.84
CA TYR A 219 7.56 2.56 -0.81
C TYR A 219 7.85 1.18 -0.22
N VAL A 220 7.93 0.12 -1.02
CA VAL A 220 8.16 -1.25 -0.51
C VAL A 220 9.45 -1.37 0.28
N ARG A 221 10.57 -0.85 -0.28
CA ARG A 221 11.86 -0.87 0.41
C ARG A 221 11.82 -0.04 1.68
N GLY A 222 11.12 1.08 1.65
CA GLY A 222 10.97 1.94 2.81
C GLY A 222 10.16 1.27 3.92
N THR A 223 9.00 0.70 3.58
CA THR A 223 8.17 -0.07 4.51
C THR A 223 8.93 -1.26 5.08
N ALA A 224 9.72 -1.98 4.26
CA ALA A 224 10.52 -3.09 4.77
C ALA A 224 11.62 -2.66 5.75
N ILE A 225 12.27 -1.51 5.50
CA ILE A 225 13.26 -0.94 6.44
C ILE A 225 12.57 -0.52 7.74
N VAL A 226 11.47 0.21 7.64
CA VAL A 226 10.67 0.66 8.80
C VAL A 226 10.21 -0.53 9.62
N ALA A 227 9.58 -1.53 8.99
CA ALA A 227 9.14 -2.76 9.63
C ALA A 227 10.27 -3.50 10.37
N ALA A 228 11.46 -3.58 9.76
CA ALA A 228 12.61 -4.22 10.38
C ALA A 228 13.11 -3.45 11.60
N VAL A 229 13.13 -2.11 11.54
CA VAL A 229 13.50 -1.27 12.67
C VAL A 229 12.47 -1.39 13.79
N ASP A 230 11.17 -1.33 13.50
CA ASP A 230 10.11 -1.43 14.50
C ASP A 230 10.12 -2.78 15.21
N ALA A 231 10.21 -3.87 14.43
CA ALA A 231 10.32 -5.22 14.96
C ALA A 231 11.55 -5.39 15.84
N THR A 232 12.69 -4.82 15.44
CA THR A 232 13.93 -4.88 16.23
C THR A 232 13.83 -4.04 17.49
N ALA A 233 13.35 -2.80 17.40
CA ALA A 233 13.25 -1.88 18.53
C ALA A 233 12.26 -2.38 19.59
N ILE A 234 11.05 -2.80 19.15
CA ILE A 234 10.04 -3.36 20.05
C ILE A 234 10.51 -4.72 20.58
N GLY A 235 11.07 -5.58 19.73
CA GLY A 235 11.60 -6.88 20.15
C GLY A 235 12.70 -6.77 21.20
N ILE A 236 13.63 -5.82 21.06
CA ILE A 236 14.65 -5.54 22.07
C ILE A 236 14.01 -5.01 23.35
N GLY A 237 13.04 -4.10 23.26
CA GLY A 237 12.32 -3.59 24.43
C GLY A 237 11.65 -4.70 25.23
N LEU A 238 10.95 -5.61 24.55
CA LEU A 238 10.31 -6.79 25.15
C LEU A 238 11.34 -7.74 25.77
N ALA A 239 12.45 -8.00 25.06
CA ALA A 239 13.52 -8.88 25.55
C ALA A 239 14.22 -8.32 26.79
N ILE A 240 14.49 -7.00 26.85
CA ILE A 240 15.09 -6.34 28.02
C ILE A 240 14.17 -6.44 29.23
N LEU A 241 12.86 -6.25 29.02
CA LEU A 241 11.85 -6.39 30.06
C LEU A 241 11.53 -7.85 30.41
N GLN A 242 12.19 -8.81 29.76
CA GLN A 242 11.98 -10.25 29.92
C GLN A 242 10.53 -10.69 29.70
N VAL A 243 9.81 -9.98 28.83
CA VAL A 243 8.45 -10.36 28.44
C VAL A 243 8.55 -11.62 27.58
N PRO A 244 7.79 -12.69 27.90
CA PRO A 244 7.76 -13.87 27.06
C PRO A 244 7.24 -13.53 25.67
N LEU A 245 7.44 -14.41 24.69
CA LEU A 245 6.95 -14.20 23.32
C LEU A 245 7.54 -12.97 22.62
N ALA A 246 8.65 -12.40 23.11
CA ALA A 246 9.30 -11.23 22.50
C ALA A 246 9.58 -11.44 21.00
N LEU A 247 10.04 -12.64 20.61
CA LEU A 247 10.31 -12.99 19.22
C LEU A 247 9.02 -13.09 18.36
N PRO A 248 7.99 -13.87 18.72
CA PRO A 248 6.71 -13.86 17.99
C PRO A 248 6.08 -12.47 17.91
N LEU A 249 6.12 -11.69 18.98
CA LEU A 249 5.57 -10.34 19.00
C LEU A 249 6.34 -9.41 18.05
N ALA A 250 7.67 -9.47 18.03
CA ALA A 250 8.49 -8.73 17.07
C ALA A 250 8.17 -9.13 15.62
N VAL A 251 7.92 -10.41 15.37
CA VAL A 251 7.48 -10.92 14.06
C VAL A 251 6.09 -10.38 13.68
N ILE A 252 5.15 -10.31 14.62
CA ILE A 252 3.83 -9.74 14.39
C ILE A 252 3.92 -8.24 14.11
N VAL A 253 4.79 -7.51 14.82
CA VAL A 253 5.10 -6.10 14.51
C VAL A 253 5.66 -5.98 13.09
N PHE A 254 6.63 -6.81 12.71
CA PHE A 254 7.24 -6.81 11.39
C PHE A 254 6.19 -7.00 10.27
N LEU A 255 5.32 -8.00 10.42
CA LEU A 255 4.24 -8.27 9.48
C LEU A 255 3.20 -7.15 9.48
N GLY A 256 2.82 -6.69 10.66
CA GLY A 256 1.83 -5.65 10.88
C GLY A 256 2.23 -4.35 10.19
N ALA A 257 3.51 -3.98 10.18
CA ALA A 257 4.00 -2.75 9.56
C ALA A 257 3.66 -2.61 8.06
N PHE A 258 3.32 -3.70 7.36
CA PHE A 258 2.83 -3.66 5.98
C PHE A 258 1.34 -3.28 5.84
N ILE A 259 0.59 -3.29 6.95
CA ILE A 259 -0.81 -2.87 7.03
C ILE A 259 -0.88 -1.51 7.71
N PRO A 260 -1.01 -0.41 6.94
CA PRO A 260 -1.03 0.94 7.49
C PRO A 260 -2.12 1.13 8.55
N LEU A 261 -1.82 1.93 9.58
CA LEU A 261 -2.72 2.29 10.69
C LEU A 261 -3.10 1.15 11.66
N ILE A 262 -3.17 -0.10 11.18
CA ILE A 262 -3.64 -1.26 11.93
C ILE A 262 -2.46 -2.04 12.53
N GLY A 263 -1.36 -2.18 11.80
CA GLY A 263 -0.25 -3.04 12.19
C GLY A 263 0.38 -2.71 13.53
N ALA A 264 0.91 -1.49 13.65
CA ALA A 264 1.64 -1.05 14.83
C ALA A 264 0.74 -0.95 16.07
N THR A 265 -0.51 -0.51 15.89
CA THR A 265 -1.49 -0.41 16.98
C THR A 265 -1.93 -1.79 17.47
N ALA A 266 -2.33 -2.68 16.57
CA ALA A 266 -2.75 -4.04 16.94
C ALA A 266 -1.59 -4.83 17.56
N ALA A 267 -0.39 -4.79 16.97
CA ALA A 267 0.78 -5.48 17.50
C ALA A 267 1.21 -4.90 18.86
N GLY A 268 1.14 -3.57 19.02
CA GLY A 268 1.43 -2.89 20.27
C GLY A 268 0.48 -3.24 21.41
N VAL A 269 -0.82 -3.26 21.12
CA VAL A 269 -1.85 -3.71 22.08
C VAL A 269 -1.60 -5.16 22.46
N LEU A 270 -1.37 -6.04 21.48
CA LEU A 270 -1.08 -7.45 21.74
C LEU A 270 0.14 -7.63 22.64
N ALA A 271 1.22 -6.89 22.38
CA ALA A 271 2.42 -6.92 23.21
C ALA A 271 2.16 -6.43 24.65
N ALA A 272 1.36 -5.38 24.82
CA ALA A 272 0.99 -4.88 26.14
C ALA A 272 0.09 -5.86 26.91
N LEU A 273 -0.85 -6.53 26.24
CA LEU A 273 -1.70 -7.56 26.86
C LEU A 273 -0.87 -8.77 27.32
N VAL A 274 0.04 -9.26 26.47
CA VAL A 274 0.95 -10.35 26.85
C VAL A 274 1.83 -9.96 28.04
N ALA A 275 2.39 -8.75 28.03
CA ALA A 275 3.17 -8.23 29.15
C ALA A 275 2.34 -8.08 30.44
N LEU A 276 1.06 -7.71 30.33
CA LEU A 276 0.16 -7.61 31.48
C LEU A 276 -0.04 -8.97 32.15
N VAL A 277 -0.22 -10.02 31.34
CA VAL A 277 -0.38 -11.39 31.84
C VAL A 277 0.90 -11.89 32.49
N ALA A 278 2.02 -11.73 31.81
CA ALA A 278 3.28 -12.35 32.20
C ALA A 278 4.04 -11.58 33.30
N SER A 279 3.90 -10.26 33.34
CA SER A 279 4.79 -9.38 34.12
C SER A 279 4.04 -8.28 34.88
N GLY A 280 2.71 -8.24 34.78
CA GLY A 280 1.86 -7.32 35.53
C GLY A 280 1.72 -5.92 34.90
N PRO A 281 0.90 -5.04 35.53
CA PRO A 281 0.44 -3.79 34.93
C PRO A 281 1.54 -2.75 34.72
N VAL A 282 2.57 -2.74 35.57
CA VAL A 282 3.69 -1.80 35.45
C VAL A 282 4.51 -2.11 34.20
N VAL A 283 4.86 -3.38 33.98
CA VAL A 283 5.63 -3.79 32.79
C VAL A 283 4.81 -3.59 31.53
N ALA A 284 3.51 -3.93 31.54
CA ALA A 284 2.60 -3.63 30.43
C ALA A 284 2.56 -2.14 30.07
N LEU A 285 2.52 -1.24 31.08
CA LEU A 285 2.55 0.19 30.86
C LEU A 285 3.89 0.64 30.25
N ILE A 286 5.02 0.10 30.71
CA ILE A 286 6.33 0.38 30.13
C ILE A 286 6.39 -0.10 28.67
N VAL A 287 5.88 -1.30 28.36
CA VAL A 287 5.78 -1.81 26.99
C VAL A 287 4.95 -0.89 26.12
N LEU A 288 3.80 -0.42 26.60
CA LEU A 288 2.97 0.54 25.89
C LEU A 288 3.73 1.85 25.61
N ILE A 289 4.47 2.37 26.59
CA ILE A 289 5.32 3.56 26.42
C ILE A 289 6.40 3.31 25.36
N ILE A 290 7.04 2.15 25.36
CA ILE A 290 8.04 1.77 24.34
C ILE A 290 7.40 1.76 22.95
N VAL A 291 6.26 1.10 22.79
CA VAL A 291 5.53 1.03 21.51
C VAL A 291 5.18 2.44 21.02
N VAL A 292 4.63 3.29 21.89
CA VAL A 292 4.29 4.68 21.53
C VAL A 292 5.56 5.46 21.16
N ALA A 293 6.64 5.32 21.93
CA ALA A 293 7.90 5.99 21.63
C ALA A 293 8.48 5.57 20.28
N VAL A 294 8.45 4.26 19.96
CA VAL A 294 8.88 3.73 18.66
C VAL A 294 7.99 4.27 17.54
N ASN A 295 6.66 4.25 17.70
CA ASN A 295 5.73 4.81 16.69
C ASN A 295 5.96 6.31 16.45
N GLN A 296 6.29 7.07 17.51
CA GLN A 296 6.61 8.49 17.37
C GLN A 296 7.94 8.71 16.64
N LEU A 297 8.96 7.89 16.94
CA LEU A 297 10.23 7.90 16.19
C LEU A 297 10.01 7.53 14.73
N GLU A 298 9.18 6.51 14.49
CA GLU A 298 8.78 6.04 13.16
C GLU A 298 8.16 7.19 12.35
N GLY A 299 7.09 7.80 12.86
CA GLY A 299 6.36 8.86 12.18
C GLY A 299 7.15 10.15 11.99
N ASN A 300 7.93 10.56 13.00
CA ASN A 300 8.59 11.87 13.00
C ASN A 300 10.00 11.87 12.41
N PHE A 301 10.67 10.71 12.34
CA PHE A 301 12.05 10.62 11.88
C PHE A 301 12.24 9.54 10.82
N LEU A 302 11.84 8.31 11.11
CA LEU A 302 12.15 7.16 10.27
C LEU A 302 11.44 7.24 8.91
N GLN A 303 10.12 7.48 8.90
CA GLN A 303 9.33 7.63 7.68
C GLN A 303 9.82 8.82 6.84
N PRO A 304 10.04 10.04 7.37
CA PRO A 304 10.60 11.14 6.59
C PRO A 304 11.96 10.84 5.97
N VAL A 305 12.86 10.15 6.68
CA VAL A 305 14.21 9.83 6.18
C VAL A 305 14.17 8.73 5.14
N VAL A 306 13.41 7.66 5.40
CA VAL A 306 13.37 6.45 4.57
C VAL A 306 12.45 6.64 3.36
N MET A 307 11.33 7.36 3.53
CA MET A 307 10.31 7.59 2.50
C MET A 307 10.36 8.99 1.90
N ALA A 308 11.44 9.77 2.14
CA ALA A 308 11.62 11.18 1.77
C ALA A 308 11.15 11.60 0.36
N GLN A 309 11.17 10.67 -0.59
CA GLN A 309 10.84 10.90 -2.00
C GLN A 309 9.49 10.32 -2.45
N SER A 310 8.80 9.55 -1.60
CA SER A 310 7.73 8.63 -2.01
C SER A 310 6.32 9.10 -1.62
N LEU A 311 6.13 9.81 -0.51
CA LEU A 311 4.79 10.03 0.05
C LEU A 311 4.67 11.39 0.76
N LYS A 312 4.07 12.38 0.07
CA LYS A 312 3.42 13.54 0.71
C LYS A 312 1.91 13.43 0.48
N LEU A 313 1.31 12.34 0.94
CA LEU A 313 -0.13 12.15 0.89
C LEU A 313 -0.75 12.71 2.17
N HIS A 314 -1.89 13.37 2.03
CA HIS A 314 -2.68 13.78 3.18
C HIS A 314 -3.24 12.53 3.88
N PRO A 315 -3.28 12.45 5.23
CA PRO A 315 -3.78 11.29 5.97
C PRO A 315 -5.19 10.84 5.53
N LEU A 316 -6.05 11.80 5.20
CA LEU A 316 -7.39 11.52 4.66
C LEU A 316 -7.36 10.67 3.37
N VAL A 317 -6.40 10.90 2.47
CA VAL A 317 -6.26 10.12 1.23
C VAL A 317 -5.88 8.68 1.54
N ILE A 318 -5.01 8.49 2.53
CA ILE A 318 -4.62 7.16 3.02
C ILE A 318 -5.82 6.45 3.63
N LEU A 319 -6.58 7.13 4.50
CA LEU A 319 -7.75 6.57 5.17
C LEU A 319 -8.86 6.16 4.18
N VAL A 320 -9.20 7.04 3.23
CA VAL A 320 -10.20 6.76 2.19
C VAL A 320 -9.71 5.64 1.28
N GLY A 321 -8.43 5.67 0.88
CA GLY A 321 -7.83 4.62 0.06
C GLY A 321 -7.82 3.27 0.78
N LEU A 322 -7.47 3.23 2.06
CA LEU A 322 -7.49 2.02 2.88
C LEU A 322 -8.92 1.44 2.94
N THR A 323 -9.90 2.28 3.26
CA THR A 323 -11.31 1.86 3.34
C THR A 323 -11.80 1.31 2.00
N ALA A 324 -11.53 2.02 0.90
CA ALA A 324 -11.91 1.58 -0.44
C ALA A 324 -11.20 0.26 -0.83
N GLY A 325 -9.91 0.12 -0.54
CA GLY A 325 -9.16 -1.10 -0.82
C GLY A 325 -9.65 -2.28 -0.01
N THR A 326 -9.98 -2.09 1.27
CA THR A 326 -10.58 -3.13 2.11
C THR A 326 -11.91 -3.62 1.53
N ILE A 327 -12.78 -2.70 1.09
CA ILE A 327 -14.07 -3.07 0.50
C ILE A 327 -13.88 -3.81 -0.83
N LEU A 328 -12.94 -3.37 -1.68
CA LEU A 328 -12.77 -3.93 -3.02
C LEU A 328 -11.97 -5.24 -3.03
N GLY A 329 -10.93 -5.36 -2.21
CA GLY A 329 -9.95 -6.44 -2.26
C GLY A 329 -9.60 -7.05 -0.91
N GLY A 330 -10.37 -6.76 0.15
CA GLY A 330 -10.10 -7.24 1.50
C GLY A 330 -8.75 -6.77 2.02
N ILE A 331 -8.06 -7.63 2.78
CA ILE A 331 -6.75 -7.33 3.36
C ILE A 331 -5.71 -6.99 2.27
N VAL A 332 -5.73 -7.73 1.15
CA VAL A 332 -4.80 -7.48 0.04
C VAL A 332 -5.06 -6.11 -0.59
N GLY A 333 -6.34 -5.77 -0.79
CA GLY A 333 -6.73 -4.45 -1.27
C GLY A 333 -6.25 -3.32 -0.34
N ALA A 334 -6.41 -3.50 0.98
CA ALA A 334 -5.98 -2.55 2.01
C ALA A 334 -4.46 -2.27 1.96
N VAL A 335 -3.65 -3.32 1.85
CA VAL A 335 -2.18 -3.20 1.73
C VAL A 335 -1.79 -2.50 0.42
N LEU A 336 -2.49 -2.79 -0.68
CA LEU A 336 -2.22 -2.19 -1.98
C LEU A 336 -2.74 -0.76 -2.13
N SER A 337 -3.68 -0.32 -1.30
CA SER A 337 -4.30 1.01 -1.36
C SER A 337 -3.28 2.14 -1.36
N VAL A 338 -2.32 2.09 -0.44
CA VAL A 338 -1.34 3.16 -0.23
C VAL A 338 -0.37 3.30 -1.40
N PRO A 339 0.30 2.23 -1.89
CA PRO A 339 1.18 2.37 -3.05
C PRO A 339 0.42 2.79 -4.31
N ILE A 340 -0.82 2.33 -4.50
CA ILE A 340 -1.66 2.76 -5.63
C ILE A 340 -1.99 4.26 -5.52
N ALA A 341 -2.42 4.72 -4.33
CA ALA A 341 -2.70 6.14 -4.09
C ALA A 341 -1.46 7.01 -4.29
N ALA A 342 -0.28 6.53 -3.87
CA ALA A 342 1.00 7.21 -4.05
C ALA A 342 1.33 7.39 -5.54
N VAL A 343 1.15 6.33 -6.34
CA VAL A 343 1.36 6.38 -7.78
C VAL A 343 0.35 7.29 -8.45
N ALA A 344 -0.93 7.18 -8.10
CA ALA A 344 -1.97 8.05 -8.64
C ALA A 344 -1.66 9.54 -8.39
N TRP A 345 -1.22 9.87 -7.18
CA TRP A 345 -0.78 11.22 -6.83
C TRP A 345 0.47 11.64 -7.60
N ALA A 346 1.46 10.77 -7.72
CA ALA A 346 2.68 11.04 -8.48
C ALA A 346 2.40 11.27 -9.97
N ILE A 347 1.46 10.53 -10.56
CA ILE A 347 0.97 10.71 -11.93
C ILE A 347 0.29 12.07 -12.05
N ALA A 348 -0.64 12.42 -11.15
CA ALA A 348 -1.33 13.69 -11.16
C ALA A 348 -0.37 14.89 -11.08
N LYS A 349 0.63 14.79 -10.19
CA LYS A 349 1.69 15.80 -10.07
C LYS A 349 2.56 15.89 -11.33
N ALA A 350 2.97 14.75 -11.88
CA ALA A 350 3.78 14.69 -13.10
C ALA A 350 3.03 15.21 -14.33
N TRP A 351 1.69 15.09 -14.33
CA TRP A 351 0.84 15.61 -15.39
C TRP A 351 0.73 17.15 -15.35
N ASN A 352 0.70 17.72 -14.15
CA ASN A 352 0.52 19.15 -13.94
C ASN A 352 1.82 19.96 -13.91
N THR A 353 2.99 19.32 -13.87
CA THR A 353 4.27 20.04 -13.89
C THR A 353 4.55 20.55 -15.31
N PRO A 354 4.68 21.87 -15.55
CA PRO A 354 5.05 22.40 -16.86
C PRO A 354 6.41 21.85 -17.29
N ASP A 355 6.53 21.47 -18.56
CA ASP A 355 7.81 21.04 -19.11
C ASP A 355 8.81 22.19 -18.97
N ALA A 356 9.97 21.93 -18.33
CA ALA A 356 11.03 22.92 -18.21
C ALA A 356 11.33 23.48 -19.61
N PRO A 357 11.42 24.83 -19.77
CA PRO A 357 11.72 25.42 -21.07
C PRO A 357 12.97 24.74 -21.61
N ARG A 358 12.90 24.22 -22.85
CA ARG A 358 14.08 23.67 -23.53
C ARG A 358 15.14 24.75 -23.42
N ALA A 359 16.19 24.50 -22.64
CA ALA A 359 17.32 25.41 -22.57
C ALA A 359 17.73 25.65 -24.02
N ILE A 360 17.53 26.88 -24.49
CA ILE A 360 17.93 27.30 -25.82
C ILE A 360 19.43 27.13 -25.82
N LEU A 361 19.91 26.02 -26.37
CA LEU A 361 21.32 25.83 -26.66
C LEU A 361 21.73 27.07 -27.46
N PRO A 362 22.68 27.88 -26.97
CA PRO A 362 23.07 29.08 -27.69
C PRO A 362 23.52 28.66 -29.08
N LYS A 363 22.88 29.25 -30.10
CA LYS A 363 23.30 29.17 -31.51
C LYS A 363 24.67 29.83 -31.66
N ARG A 364 25.72 29.16 -31.23
CA ARG A 364 27.11 29.36 -31.66
C ARG A 364 27.63 27.94 -31.74
N LEU A 365 27.66 27.30 -32.91
CA LEU A 365 28.68 27.53 -33.92
C LEU A 365 28.11 27.15 -35.29
N VAL A 366 27.60 28.12 -36.04
CA VAL A 366 27.48 28.01 -37.50
C VAL A 366 28.17 29.24 -38.08
N ARG A 367 29.24 28.98 -38.83
CA ARG A 367 30.07 29.87 -39.66
C ARG A 367 31.04 30.82 -38.94
N LYS A 368 32.34 30.58 -39.15
CA LYS A 368 33.07 31.19 -40.28
C LYS A 368 34.40 30.46 -40.53
N ARG A 369 34.56 30.04 -41.79
CA ARG A 369 35.78 29.78 -42.58
C ARG A 369 36.85 28.85 -42.02
#